data_AF-A0AAN7Z004-F1
#
_entry.id   AF-A0AAN7Z004-F1
#
_cell.length_a   1.000
_cell.length_b   1.000
_cell.length_c   1.000
_cell.angle_alpha   90.00
_cell.angle_beta   90.00
_cell.angle_gamma   90.00
#
_symmetry.space_group_name_H-M   'P 1'
#
loop_
_entity.id
_entity.type
_entity.pdbx_description
1 polymer ?
#
loop_
_entity_poly.entity_id
_entity_poly.type
_entity_poly.pdbx_seq_one_letter_code
_entity_poly.pdbx_strand_id
1 'polypeptide(L)'
;MDSEINIKEELLKNEKENEEKLKKEGYKEISKGPGYVILSNAGEPSFTVSSFNGTLRSFNLGNAQVATTNFAIDRHIKMKNPPDPLVFIKMPTSKLVKSAVSLKFGPLPIQFNCSVVPCAGFMRYIKSYPVVGTVEQTLEKKKGYTSRFATSTEIKASASAGFFGCEASLEVTTGFEYEETVTSETTQTWKQTLTEGTYIVYQNVLVYAYIFTPYNQQNMTLINYYNPGVNLRHIPSLNASVMFVPINRDDPFTLRYQDAVWDPVEYDVLTNYLVSNPSKWR
;
A
#
# COMPACT_ATOMS: atom_id res chain seq x y z
N MET A 1 8.70 -38.27 -5.48
CA MET A 1 9.58 -37.69 -4.43
C MET A 1 10.91 -37.28 -5.02
N ASP A 2 11.61 -38.14 -5.76
CA ASP A 2 12.94 -37.80 -6.33
C ASP A 2 12.93 -36.69 -7.39
N SER A 3 11.83 -36.49 -8.12
CA SER A 3 11.70 -35.41 -9.12
C SER A 3 11.51 -34.02 -8.51
N GLU A 4 10.83 -33.91 -7.37
CA GLU A 4 10.56 -32.62 -6.70
C GLU A 4 11.78 -32.09 -5.93
N ILE A 5 12.62 -33.00 -5.42
CA ILE A 5 13.88 -32.66 -4.75
C ILE A 5 14.86 -32.08 -5.79
N ASN A 6 14.95 -32.71 -6.97
CA ASN A 6 15.84 -32.29 -8.04
C ASN A 6 15.50 -30.88 -8.58
N ILE A 7 14.21 -30.56 -8.73
CA ILE A 7 13.75 -29.23 -9.17
C ILE A 7 14.09 -28.14 -8.14
N LYS A 8 13.96 -28.44 -6.84
CA LYS A 8 14.29 -27.47 -5.78
C LYS A 8 15.79 -27.17 -5.71
N GLU A 9 16.64 -28.19 -5.90
CA GLU A 9 18.09 -28.00 -5.91
C GLU A 9 18.56 -27.20 -7.13
N GLU A 10 17.94 -27.44 -8.29
CA GLU A 10 18.23 -26.70 -9.52
C GLU A 10 17.81 -25.23 -9.43
N LEU A 11 16.65 -24.94 -8.82
CA LEU A 11 16.20 -23.57 -8.55
C LEU A 11 17.16 -22.84 -7.59
N LEU A 12 17.59 -23.49 -6.51
CA LEU A 12 18.50 -22.91 -5.53
C LEU A 12 19.88 -22.59 -6.12
N LYS A 13 20.33 -23.42 -7.07
CA LYS A 13 21.59 -23.19 -7.81
C LYS A 13 21.47 -21.98 -8.74
N ASN A 14 20.38 -21.90 -9.49
CA ASN A 14 20.12 -20.78 -10.40
C ASN A 14 19.96 -19.44 -9.66
N GLU A 15 19.34 -19.45 -8.47
CA GLU A 15 19.24 -18.26 -7.62
C GLU A 15 20.63 -17.77 -7.16
N LYS A 16 21.50 -18.67 -6.71
CA LYS A 16 22.87 -18.32 -6.30
C LYS A 16 23.72 -17.77 -7.46
N GLU A 17 23.66 -18.40 -8.62
CA GLU A 17 24.40 -17.95 -9.80
C GLU A 17 23.92 -16.56 -10.26
N ASN A 18 22.61 -16.29 -10.17
CA ASN A 18 22.03 -15.00 -10.49
C ASN A 18 22.43 -13.91 -9.47
N GLU A 19 22.42 -14.22 -8.17
CA GLU A 19 22.89 -13.30 -7.12
C GLU A 19 24.37 -12.91 -7.27
N GLU A 20 25.23 -13.88 -7.59
CA GLU A 20 26.65 -13.63 -7.83
C GLU A 20 26.90 -12.77 -9.07
N LYS A 21 26.12 -12.97 -10.13
CA LYS A 21 26.16 -12.16 -11.34
C LYS A 21 25.76 -10.70 -11.05
N LEU A 22 24.65 -10.49 -10.35
CA LEU A 22 24.15 -9.16 -9.99
C LEU A 22 25.13 -8.39 -9.07
N LYS A 23 25.81 -9.08 -8.15
CA LYS A 23 26.86 -8.48 -7.32
C LYS A 23 28.08 -8.03 -8.12
N LYS A 24 28.50 -8.81 -9.13
CA LYS A 24 29.59 -8.42 -10.05
C LYS A 24 29.21 -7.20 -10.90
N GLU A 25 27.93 -7.00 -11.16
CA GLU A 25 27.38 -5.88 -11.91
C GLU A 25 27.13 -4.61 -11.05
N GLY A 26 27.59 -4.60 -9.79
CA GLY A 26 27.57 -3.42 -8.92
C GLY A 26 26.29 -3.22 -8.11
N TYR A 27 25.36 -4.18 -8.13
CA TYR A 27 24.14 -4.11 -7.33
C TYR A 27 24.42 -4.36 -5.84
N LYS A 28 23.85 -3.53 -4.96
CA LYS A 28 23.95 -3.63 -3.49
C LYS A 28 22.64 -4.10 -2.87
N GLU A 29 22.73 -4.92 -1.83
CA GLU A 29 21.57 -5.34 -1.03
C GLU A 29 20.93 -4.15 -0.32
N ILE A 30 19.65 -3.92 -0.60
CA ILE A 30 18.86 -2.84 0.02
C ILE A 30 17.71 -3.35 0.89
N SER A 31 17.34 -4.63 0.76
CA SER A 31 16.35 -5.28 1.62
C SER A 31 16.47 -6.80 1.54
N LYS A 32 16.19 -7.50 2.65
CA LYS A 32 16.18 -8.97 2.73
C LYS A 32 15.02 -9.45 3.61
N GLY A 33 14.30 -10.45 3.13
CA GLY A 33 13.20 -11.08 3.84
C GLY A 33 13.23 -12.61 3.77
N PRO A 34 12.24 -13.31 4.36
CA PRO A 34 12.15 -14.75 4.29
C PRO A 34 11.91 -15.19 2.85
N GLY A 35 12.96 -15.67 2.18
CA GLY A 35 12.91 -16.16 0.79
C GLY A 35 13.15 -15.11 -0.30
N TYR A 36 13.67 -13.92 0.02
CA TYR A 36 14.08 -12.96 -1.02
C TYR A 36 15.20 -12.01 -0.58
N VAL A 37 15.94 -11.51 -1.57
CA VAL A 37 16.97 -10.46 -1.44
C VAL A 37 16.73 -9.43 -2.55
N ILE A 38 16.63 -8.15 -2.20
CA ILE A 38 16.47 -7.04 -3.15
C ILE A 38 17.82 -6.35 -3.33
N LEU A 39 18.32 -6.31 -4.57
CA LEU A 39 19.56 -5.65 -4.94
C LEU A 39 19.29 -4.42 -5.83
N SER A 40 20.04 -3.33 -5.68
CA SER A 40 19.93 -2.11 -6.51
C SER A 40 21.29 -1.54 -6.91
N ASN A 41 21.40 -1.03 -8.14
CA ASN A 41 22.58 -0.34 -8.71
C ASN A 41 22.36 1.19 -8.82
N ALA A 42 21.18 1.72 -8.49
CA ALA A 42 20.91 3.16 -8.61
C ALA A 42 21.30 3.91 -7.32
N GLY A 43 22.05 5.01 -7.49
CA GLY A 43 22.43 5.95 -6.43
C GLY A 43 21.29 6.79 -5.85
N GLU A 44 20.07 6.66 -6.39
CA GLU A 44 18.85 7.21 -5.81
C GLU A 44 17.69 6.21 -5.97
N PRO A 45 16.73 6.17 -5.02
CA PRO A 45 15.54 5.32 -5.06
C PRO A 45 14.60 5.52 -6.27
N SER A 46 14.93 5.06 -7.46
CA SER A 46 13.92 4.79 -8.49
C SER A 46 13.34 3.39 -8.27
N PHE A 47 12.47 3.24 -7.27
CA PHE A 47 11.91 1.94 -6.90
C PHE A 47 10.45 1.85 -7.33
N THR A 48 10.16 1.07 -8.37
CA THR A 48 8.87 0.42 -8.61
C THR A 48 9.14 -1.05 -8.88
N VAL A 49 8.13 -1.89 -8.66
CA VAL A 49 8.15 -3.29 -9.11
C VAL A 49 8.45 -3.29 -10.59
N SER A 50 9.39 -4.13 -11.00
CA SER A 50 9.57 -4.50 -12.40
C SER A 50 8.20 -4.85 -13.01
N SER A 51 7.75 -4.08 -14.00
CA SER A 51 6.58 -4.43 -14.80
C SER A 51 6.69 -5.84 -15.39
N PHE A 52 5.56 -6.35 -15.87
CA PHE A 52 5.50 -7.40 -16.90
C PHE A 52 6.28 -7.02 -18.20
N ASN A 53 6.86 -5.83 -18.30
CA ASN A 53 7.56 -5.20 -19.44
C ASN A 53 8.83 -4.38 -19.04
N GLY A 54 9.58 -4.81 -18.02
CA GLY A 54 10.84 -4.15 -17.61
C GLY A 54 10.73 -2.74 -17.01
N THR A 55 11.87 -2.20 -16.60
CA THR A 55 12.13 -0.94 -15.89
C THR A 55 11.70 0.36 -16.60
N LEU A 56 10.98 0.29 -17.73
CA LEU A 56 10.67 1.43 -18.61
C LEU A 56 9.44 2.26 -18.17
N ARG A 57 8.66 1.81 -17.19
CA ARG A 57 7.37 2.44 -16.79
C ARG A 57 7.29 2.80 -15.30
N SER A 58 8.44 3.09 -14.70
CA SER A 58 8.52 3.52 -13.30
C SER A 58 7.98 4.94 -13.12
N PHE A 59 6.97 5.09 -12.28
CA PHE A 59 6.40 6.39 -11.96
C PHE A 59 7.25 7.10 -10.90
N ASN A 60 7.68 8.33 -11.19
CA ASN A 60 8.39 9.15 -10.21
C ASN A 60 7.41 9.71 -9.16
N LEU A 61 7.47 9.17 -7.94
CA LEU A 61 6.63 9.59 -6.81
C LEU A 61 6.73 11.10 -6.51
N GLY A 62 7.86 11.75 -6.80
CA GLY A 62 8.02 13.20 -6.66
C GLY A 62 7.05 14.02 -7.51
N ASN A 63 6.60 13.46 -8.64
CA ASN A 63 5.67 14.08 -9.59
C ASN A 63 4.19 13.79 -9.26
N ALA A 64 3.92 12.95 -8.26
CA ALA A 64 2.54 12.71 -7.81
C ALA A 64 1.88 14.02 -7.36
N GLN A 65 0.64 14.17 -7.77
CA GLN A 65 -0.19 15.31 -7.42
C GLN A 65 -0.64 15.21 -5.96
N VAL A 66 -1.09 16.35 -5.41
CA VAL A 66 -1.63 16.42 -4.05
C VAL A 66 -3.12 16.68 -4.16
N ALA A 67 -3.92 15.85 -3.49
CA ALA A 67 -5.36 15.94 -3.41
C ALA A 67 -5.83 16.17 -1.97
N THR A 68 -7.03 16.71 -1.84
CA THR A 68 -7.69 16.96 -0.53
C THR A 68 -9.12 16.45 -0.48
N THR A 69 -9.64 15.90 -1.58
CA THR A 69 -11.04 15.46 -1.73
C THR A 69 -11.11 14.19 -2.57
N ASN A 70 -12.17 13.40 -2.41
CA ASN A 70 -12.44 12.22 -3.23
C ASN A 70 -12.45 12.55 -4.73
N PHE A 71 -13.07 13.67 -5.13
CA PHE A 71 -13.09 14.09 -6.53
C PHE A 71 -11.69 14.39 -7.06
N ALA A 72 -10.84 15.08 -6.28
CA ALA A 72 -9.46 15.35 -6.67
C ALA A 72 -8.64 14.06 -6.79
N ILE A 73 -8.85 13.09 -5.89
CA ILE A 73 -8.25 11.76 -5.97
C ILE A 73 -8.67 11.09 -7.29
N ASP A 74 -9.98 10.97 -7.54
CA ASP A 74 -10.54 10.33 -8.74
C ASP A 74 -10.06 11.00 -10.03
N ARG A 75 -9.95 12.33 -10.03
CA ARG A 75 -9.45 13.10 -11.17
C ARG A 75 -8.07 12.62 -11.61
N HIS A 76 -7.20 12.25 -10.68
CA HIS A 76 -5.83 11.83 -10.97
C HIS A 76 -5.72 10.33 -11.25
N ILE A 77 -6.31 9.49 -10.40
CA ILE A 77 -6.04 8.04 -10.42
C ILE A 77 -7.07 7.23 -11.21
N LYS A 78 -8.15 7.86 -11.68
CA LYS A 78 -9.23 7.18 -12.43
C LYS A 78 -9.66 7.92 -13.70
N MET A 79 -9.83 9.24 -13.65
CA MET A 79 -10.38 10.01 -14.76
C MET A 79 -9.31 10.55 -15.73
N LYS A 80 -8.06 10.66 -15.29
CA LYS A 80 -6.94 11.04 -16.15
C LYS A 80 -6.64 9.91 -17.14
N ASN A 81 -6.19 10.26 -18.34
CA ASN A 81 -5.72 9.30 -19.33
C ASN A 81 -4.29 9.63 -19.78
N PRO A 82 -3.26 8.82 -19.43
CA PRO A 82 -3.36 7.64 -18.57
C PRO A 82 -3.59 8.00 -17.09
N PRO A 83 -4.24 7.13 -16.30
CA PRO A 83 -4.40 7.36 -14.85
C PRO A 83 -3.06 7.42 -14.13
N ASP A 84 -2.94 8.31 -13.14
CA ASP A 84 -1.76 8.32 -12.28
C ASP A 84 -1.83 7.12 -11.31
N PRO A 85 -0.71 6.39 -11.06
CA PRO A 85 -0.74 5.23 -10.19
C PRO A 85 -0.81 5.63 -8.70
N LEU A 86 -0.64 6.92 -8.39
CA LEU A 86 -0.60 7.46 -7.04
C LEU A 86 -0.97 8.95 -6.99
N VAL A 87 -1.62 9.34 -5.90
CA VAL A 87 -1.85 10.72 -5.47
C VAL A 87 -1.50 10.84 -3.98
N PHE A 88 -0.84 11.92 -3.59
CA PHE A 88 -0.67 12.25 -2.17
C PHE A 88 -1.92 12.93 -1.64
N ILE A 89 -2.21 12.72 -0.36
CA ILE A 89 -3.32 13.37 0.33
C ILE A 89 -2.71 14.24 1.42
N LYS A 90 -3.04 15.53 1.40
CA LYS A 90 -2.50 16.49 2.37
C LYS A 90 -3.62 17.27 3.01
N MET A 91 -3.79 17.08 4.31
CA MET A 91 -4.80 17.79 5.10
C MET A 91 -4.16 18.85 6.01
N PRO A 92 -4.84 19.97 6.28
CA PRO A 92 -4.39 20.93 7.28
C PRO A 92 -4.17 20.28 8.65
N THR A 93 -3.22 20.80 9.43
CA THR A 93 -2.94 20.33 10.80
C THR A 93 -4.16 20.38 11.73
N SER A 94 -5.09 21.31 11.49
CA SER A 94 -6.34 21.47 12.21
C SER A 94 -7.38 20.37 11.93
N LYS A 95 -7.17 19.57 10.88
CA LYS A 95 -8.07 18.50 10.43
C LYS A 95 -7.61 17.10 10.85
N LEU A 96 -6.57 17.01 11.69
CA LEU A 96 -6.12 15.73 12.23
C LEU A 96 -7.13 15.18 13.23
N VAL A 97 -7.50 13.92 13.04
CA VAL A 97 -8.45 13.23 13.90
C VAL A 97 -7.72 12.63 15.09
N LYS A 98 -8.19 12.89 16.31
CA LYS A 98 -7.64 12.24 17.50
C LYS A 98 -8.26 10.85 17.65
N SER A 99 -7.42 9.85 17.89
CA SER A 99 -7.85 8.47 18.10
C SER A 99 -6.89 7.74 19.05
N ALA A 100 -7.23 6.51 19.43
CA ALA A 100 -6.38 5.63 20.21
C ALA A 100 -6.31 4.25 19.54
N VAL A 101 -5.12 3.67 19.49
CA VAL A 101 -4.90 2.32 18.95
C VAL A 101 -4.39 1.43 20.08
N SER A 102 -4.94 0.22 20.17
CA SER A 102 -4.51 -0.78 21.14
C SER A 102 -3.32 -1.56 20.58
N LEU A 103 -2.13 -1.37 21.15
CA LEU A 103 -0.90 -2.02 20.72
C LEU A 103 -0.28 -2.80 21.88
N LYS A 104 0.35 -3.94 21.60
CA LYS A 104 1.08 -4.69 22.65
C LYS A 104 2.35 -3.95 23.05
N PHE A 105 2.55 -3.79 24.35
CA PHE A 105 3.79 -3.28 24.94
C PHE A 105 4.21 -4.25 26.02
N GLY A 106 5.09 -5.20 25.67
CA GLY A 106 5.23 -6.41 26.46
C GLY A 106 4.08 -7.38 26.20
N PRO A 107 3.68 -8.20 27.20
CA PRO A 107 2.60 -9.18 27.05
C PRO A 107 1.20 -8.54 27.08
N LEU A 108 1.09 -7.26 27.44
CA LEU A 108 -0.19 -6.59 27.65
C LEU A 108 -0.53 -5.61 26.51
N PRO A 109 -1.80 -5.54 26.09
CA PRO A 109 -2.27 -4.47 25.22
C PRO A 109 -2.37 -3.15 26.00
N ILE A 110 -1.88 -2.06 25.40
CA ILE A 110 -1.98 -0.69 25.93
C ILE A 110 -2.58 0.20 24.85
N GLN A 111 -3.45 1.14 25.25
CA GLN A 111 -3.97 2.15 24.34
C GLN A 111 -2.96 3.29 24.16
N PHE A 112 -2.63 3.57 22.89
CA PHE A 112 -1.76 4.68 22.51
C PHE A 112 -2.57 5.75 21.80
N ASN A 113 -2.59 6.94 22.37
CA ASN A 113 -3.19 8.11 21.72
C ASN A 113 -2.39 8.50 20.48
N CYS A 114 -3.10 8.83 19.41
CA CYS A 114 -2.51 9.20 18.14
C CYS A 114 -3.35 10.26 17.42
N SER A 115 -2.77 10.84 16.38
CA SER A 115 -3.49 11.66 15.41
C SER A 115 -3.52 10.94 14.06
N VAL A 116 -4.66 10.92 13.39
CA VAL A 116 -4.90 10.16 12.16
C VAL A 116 -5.20 11.13 11.02
N VAL A 117 -4.63 10.83 9.85
CA VAL A 117 -4.85 11.60 8.63
C VAL A 117 -4.64 10.71 7.39
N PRO A 118 -5.45 10.82 6.32
CA PRO A 118 -5.14 10.20 5.04
C PRO A 118 -3.89 10.85 4.44
N CYS A 119 -2.95 10.06 3.91
CA CYS A 119 -1.67 10.56 3.39
C CYS A 119 -1.40 10.21 1.93
N ALA A 120 -2.05 9.18 1.38
CA ALA A 120 -1.93 8.82 -0.02
C ALA A 120 -3.12 7.98 -0.50
N GLY A 121 -3.38 8.01 -1.80
CA GLY A 121 -4.22 7.05 -2.52
C GLY A 121 -3.40 6.44 -3.66
N PHE A 122 -3.41 5.11 -3.81
CA PHE A 122 -2.65 4.45 -4.87
C PHE A 122 -3.43 3.31 -5.53
N MET A 123 -3.12 3.09 -6.79
CA MET A 123 -3.74 2.06 -7.61
C MET A 123 -3.14 0.69 -7.28
N ARG A 124 -3.99 -0.27 -6.91
CA ARG A 124 -3.61 -1.67 -6.67
C ARG A 124 -4.17 -2.57 -7.76
N TYR A 125 -3.32 -3.45 -8.29
CA TYR A 125 -3.76 -4.53 -9.17
C TYR A 125 -4.61 -5.55 -8.40
N ILE A 126 -5.76 -5.90 -8.96
CA ILE A 126 -6.63 -6.95 -8.43
C ILE A 126 -6.47 -8.23 -9.25
N LYS A 127 -6.84 -8.19 -10.54
CA LYS A 127 -6.88 -9.36 -11.40
C LYS A 127 -7.04 -8.97 -12.87
N SER A 128 -6.53 -9.78 -13.79
CA SER A 128 -6.75 -9.65 -15.22
C SER A 128 -7.87 -10.59 -15.71
N TYR A 129 -8.67 -10.11 -16.65
CA TYR A 129 -9.80 -10.82 -17.24
C TYR A 129 -9.69 -10.79 -18.78
N PRO A 130 -9.47 -11.93 -19.44
CA PRO A 130 -9.66 -12.03 -20.89
C PRO A 130 -11.16 -12.11 -21.20
N VAL A 131 -11.63 -11.24 -22.11
CA VAL A 131 -13.04 -11.14 -22.51
C VAL A 131 -13.15 -11.46 -24.00
N VAL A 132 -14.11 -12.34 -24.34
CA VAL A 132 -14.45 -12.72 -25.72
C VAL A 132 -15.84 -12.18 -26.04
N GLY A 133 -15.97 -11.40 -27.11
CA GLY A 133 -17.22 -10.73 -27.46
C GLY A 133 -17.63 -9.62 -26.48
N THR A 134 -18.90 -9.19 -26.55
CA THR A 134 -19.46 -8.19 -25.63
C THR A 134 -20.33 -8.88 -24.59
N VAL A 135 -19.88 -8.89 -23.33
CA VAL A 135 -20.51 -9.66 -22.25
C VAL A 135 -20.47 -8.90 -20.92
N GLU A 136 -21.48 -9.11 -20.08
CA GLU A 136 -21.44 -8.66 -18.69
C GLU A 136 -20.52 -9.59 -17.88
N GLN A 137 -19.44 -9.02 -17.33
CA GLN A 137 -18.47 -9.74 -16.52
C GLN A 137 -18.70 -9.45 -15.04
N THR A 138 -18.58 -10.50 -14.21
CA THR A 138 -18.54 -10.36 -12.75
C THR A 138 -17.09 -10.23 -12.31
N LEU A 139 -16.72 -9.06 -11.82
CA LEU A 139 -15.36 -8.67 -11.46
C LEU A 139 -15.19 -8.62 -9.95
N GLU A 140 -13.97 -8.88 -9.48
CA GLU A 140 -13.63 -8.85 -8.05
C GLU A 140 -13.22 -7.45 -7.59
N LYS A 141 -13.57 -7.11 -6.35
CA LYS A 141 -13.05 -5.98 -5.58
C LYS A 141 -12.80 -6.42 -4.13
N LYS A 142 -11.94 -5.71 -3.40
CA LYS A 142 -11.60 -6.00 -2.00
C LYS A 142 -12.18 -4.94 -1.07
N LYS A 143 -12.70 -5.33 0.09
CA LYS A 143 -13.23 -4.42 1.11
C LYS A 143 -12.44 -4.59 2.40
N GLY A 144 -12.19 -3.48 3.10
CA GLY A 144 -11.48 -3.46 4.39
C GLY A 144 -9.97 -3.29 4.25
N TYR A 145 -9.23 -3.55 5.32
CA TYR A 145 -7.77 -3.39 5.35
C TYR A 145 -7.10 -4.29 4.34
N THR A 146 -6.05 -3.81 3.68
CA THR A 146 -5.29 -4.66 2.77
C THR A 146 -4.49 -5.72 3.53
N SER A 147 -4.14 -6.81 2.85
CA SER A 147 -3.26 -7.86 3.41
C SER A 147 -1.89 -7.35 3.88
N ARG A 148 -1.45 -6.15 3.44
CA ARG A 148 -0.23 -5.49 3.91
C ARG A 148 -0.33 -4.99 5.34
N PHE A 149 -1.54 -4.73 5.84
CA PHE A 149 -1.76 -4.47 7.28
C PHE A 149 -1.87 -5.79 8.03
N ALA A 150 -0.75 -6.52 8.11
CA ALA A 150 -0.65 -7.88 8.66
C ALA A 150 -0.62 -7.89 10.20
N THR A 151 -1.58 -7.21 10.82
CA THR A 151 -1.74 -7.10 12.28
C THR A 151 -2.88 -7.97 12.80
N SER A 152 -2.97 -8.09 14.13
CA SER A 152 -4.06 -8.85 14.76
C SER A 152 -5.41 -8.15 14.59
N THR A 153 -6.48 -8.94 14.73
CA THR A 153 -7.88 -8.49 14.67
C THR A 153 -8.14 -7.34 15.66
N GLU A 154 -7.55 -7.40 16.85
CA GLU A 154 -7.74 -6.38 17.90
C GLU A 154 -7.10 -5.05 17.50
N ILE A 155 -5.91 -5.08 16.90
CA ILE A 155 -5.24 -3.87 16.40
C ILE A 155 -6.08 -3.26 15.27
N LYS A 156 -6.55 -4.07 14.33
CA LYS A 156 -7.43 -3.65 13.22
C LYS A 156 -8.73 -3.02 13.70
N ALA A 157 -9.39 -3.67 14.67
CA ALA A 157 -10.59 -3.14 15.29
C ALA A 157 -10.33 -1.78 15.93
N SER A 158 -9.26 -1.64 16.74
CA SER A 158 -8.92 -0.36 17.39
C SER A 158 -8.52 0.74 16.41
N ALA A 159 -7.81 0.39 15.31
CA ALA A 159 -7.49 1.33 14.25
C ALA A 159 -8.74 1.85 13.54
N SER A 160 -9.84 1.08 13.50
CA SER A 160 -11.03 1.46 12.73
C SER A 160 -11.61 2.81 13.16
N ALA A 161 -11.60 3.10 14.47
CA ALA A 161 -12.04 4.39 15.00
C ALA A 161 -11.29 5.59 14.41
N GLY A 162 -9.98 5.43 14.13
CA GLY A 162 -9.15 6.49 13.57
C GLY A 162 -9.53 6.86 12.15
N PHE A 163 -9.67 5.88 11.26
CA PHE A 163 -10.04 6.16 9.88
C PHE A 163 -11.53 6.53 9.76
N PHE A 164 -12.44 5.95 10.54
CA PHE A 164 -13.85 6.39 10.57
C PHE A 164 -13.99 7.86 10.99
N GLY A 165 -13.22 8.30 11.99
CA GLY A 165 -13.21 9.72 12.35
C GLY A 165 -12.71 10.61 11.21
N CYS A 166 -11.79 10.11 10.36
CA CYS A 166 -11.37 10.82 9.15
C CYS A 166 -12.50 10.89 8.12
N GLU A 167 -13.17 9.78 7.83
CA GLU A 167 -14.27 9.74 6.86
C GLU A 167 -15.47 10.60 7.30
N ALA A 168 -15.71 10.71 8.60
CA ALA A 168 -16.78 11.55 9.15
C ALA A 168 -16.47 13.05 9.10
N SER A 169 -15.19 13.45 9.02
CA SER A 169 -14.76 14.85 9.15
C SER A 169 -14.07 15.43 7.92
N LEU A 170 -13.69 14.57 6.97
CA LEU A 170 -12.95 14.90 5.75
C LEU A 170 -13.73 14.44 4.51
N GLU A 171 -13.46 15.08 3.38
CA GLU A 171 -14.07 14.73 2.09
C GLU A 171 -13.33 13.56 1.37
N VAL A 172 -12.55 12.80 2.13
CA VAL A 172 -11.78 11.65 1.64
C VAL A 172 -12.30 10.42 2.36
N THR A 173 -12.86 9.49 1.60
CA THR A 173 -13.51 8.29 2.13
C THR A 173 -13.18 7.06 1.30
N THR A 174 -13.22 5.90 1.94
CA THR A 174 -13.16 4.60 1.28
C THR A 174 -14.42 4.34 0.45
N GLY A 175 -15.54 5.00 0.70
CA GLY A 175 -16.79 4.79 -0.03
C GLY A 175 -17.51 3.47 0.28
N PHE A 176 -16.92 2.59 1.09
CA PHE A 176 -17.60 1.42 1.61
C PHE A 176 -18.44 1.77 2.82
N GLU A 177 -19.62 1.16 2.94
CA GLU A 177 -20.39 1.17 4.19
C GLU A 177 -19.83 0.11 5.15
N TYR A 178 -19.56 0.48 6.39
CA TYR A 178 -19.10 -0.44 7.44
C TYR A 178 -20.09 -0.43 8.59
N GLU A 179 -20.39 -1.61 9.14
CA GLU A 179 -21.37 -1.72 10.23
C GLU A 179 -20.80 -1.17 11.55
N GLU A 180 -19.60 -1.59 11.97
CA GLU A 180 -18.99 -1.06 13.20
C GLU A 180 -17.46 -1.10 13.22
N THR A 181 -16.85 -2.21 12.79
CA THR A 181 -15.40 -2.38 12.81
C THR A 181 -14.91 -3.14 11.59
N VAL A 182 -13.71 -2.79 11.13
CA VAL A 182 -13.02 -3.50 10.06
C VAL A 182 -11.95 -4.38 10.68
N THR A 183 -11.98 -5.68 10.38
CA THR A 183 -11.06 -6.64 10.99
C THR A 183 -10.31 -7.48 9.95
N SER A 184 -10.75 -7.49 8.70
CA SER A 184 -10.16 -8.29 7.65
C SER A 184 -10.38 -7.69 6.26
N GLU A 185 -9.62 -8.21 5.29
CA GLU A 185 -9.88 -8.01 3.87
C GLU A 185 -10.94 -9.03 3.43
N THR A 186 -12.03 -8.57 2.82
CA THR A 186 -13.04 -9.45 2.22
C THR A 186 -13.12 -9.21 0.72
N THR A 187 -13.55 -10.23 -0.03
CA THR A 187 -13.77 -10.10 -1.48
C THR A 187 -15.24 -9.84 -1.75
N GLN A 188 -15.53 -8.81 -2.52
CA GLN A 188 -16.85 -8.53 -3.06
C GLN A 188 -16.79 -8.57 -4.59
N THR A 189 -17.95 -8.56 -5.23
CA THR A 189 -18.05 -8.53 -6.69
C THR A 189 -18.85 -7.35 -7.16
N TRP A 190 -18.63 -6.97 -8.42
CA TRP A 190 -19.42 -6.00 -9.15
C TRP A 190 -19.49 -6.40 -10.62
N LYS A 191 -20.43 -5.81 -11.36
CA LYS A 191 -20.68 -6.16 -12.76
C LYS A 191 -20.33 -5.02 -13.68
N GLN A 192 -19.70 -5.34 -14.81
CA GLN A 192 -19.41 -4.39 -15.88
C GLN A 192 -19.56 -5.08 -17.24
N THR A 193 -20.22 -4.41 -18.19
CA THR A 193 -20.20 -4.84 -19.59
C THR A 193 -18.86 -4.50 -20.22
N LEU A 194 -18.15 -5.52 -20.70
CA LEU A 194 -16.87 -5.39 -21.38
C LEU A 194 -16.98 -5.92 -22.81
N THR A 195 -16.28 -5.27 -23.73
CA THR A 195 -16.10 -5.74 -25.11
C THR A 195 -14.87 -6.64 -25.20
N GLU A 196 -14.64 -7.26 -26.35
CA GLU A 196 -13.53 -8.17 -26.56
C GLU A 196 -12.17 -7.52 -26.25
N GLY A 197 -11.31 -8.27 -25.54
CA GLY A 197 -9.97 -7.84 -25.15
C GLY A 197 -9.56 -8.32 -23.76
N THR A 198 -8.31 -8.04 -23.38
CA THR A 198 -7.79 -8.32 -22.04
C THR A 198 -7.88 -7.06 -21.18
N TYR A 199 -8.60 -7.15 -20.05
CA TYR A 199 -8.75 -6.05 -19.10
C TYR A 199 -8.00 -6.35 -17.81
N ILE A 200 -7.43 -5.32 -17.22
CA ILE A 200 -6.85 -5.34 -15.89
C ILE A 200 -7.83 -4.61 -14.96
N VAL A 201 -8.21 -5.26 -13.87
CA VAL A 201 -8.97 -4.62 -12.79
C VAL A 201 -8.00 -4.01 -11.80
N TYR A 202 -8.17 -2.71 -11.60
CA TYR A 202 -7.51 -1.94 -10.56
C TYR A 202 -8.53 -1.50 -9.51
N GLN A 203 -8.03 -1.31 -8.28
CA GLN A 203 -8.79 -0.74 -7.19
C GLN A 203 -7.89 0.19 -6.39
N ASN A 204 -8.41 1.34 -5.96
CA ASN A 204 -7.60 2.26 -5.20
C ASN A 204 -7.53 1.85 -3.73
N VAL A 205 -6.38 2.13 -3.11
CA VAL A 205 -6.11 1.92 -1.70
C VAL A 205 -5.78 3.26 -1.09
N LEU A 206 -6.51 3.64 -0.04
CA LEU A 206 -6.18 4.80 0.79
C LEU A 206 -5.19 4.35 1.87
N VAL A 207 -4.17 5.17 2.11
CA VAL A 207 -3.22 5.00 3.21
C VAL A 207 -3.47 6.08 4.24
N TYR A 208 -3.71 5.66 5.47
CA TYR A 208 -3.84 6.53 6.63
C TYR A 208 -2.56 6.51 7.46
N ALA A 209 -2.09 7.67 7.89
CA ALA A 209 -0.97 7.82 8.82
C ALA A 209 -1.50 8.00 10.24
N TYR A 210 -1.11 7.09 11.14
CA TYR A 210 -1.37 7.15 12.58
C TYR A 210 -0.11 7.67 13.25
N ILE A 211 -0.17 8.90 13.73
CA ILE A 211 0.97 9.68 14.22
C ILE A 211 0.96 9.66 15.75
N PHE A 212 2.01 9.08 16.33
CA PHE A 212 2.25 8.97 17.76
C PHE A 212 3.34 9.96 18.19
N THR A 213 2.99 10.88 19.08
CA THR A 213 3.90 11.91 19.61
C THR A 213 3.90 11.92 21.13
N PRO A 214 5.05 12.15 21.78
CA PRO A 214 6.37 12.32 21.18
C PRO A 214 7.01 10.98 20.75
N TYR A 215 8.02 11.03 19.88
CA TYR A 215 8.85 9.88 19.56
C TYR A 215 9.59 9.35 20.82
N ASN A 216 9.60 8.03 20.98
CA ASN A 216 10.47 7.33 21.92
C ASN A 216 11.00 6.05 21.26
N GLN A 217 12.32 5.98 21.07
CA GLN A 217 12.99 4.89 20.37
C GLN A 217 12.79 3.53 21.04
N GLN A 218 12.94 3.47 22.37
CA GLN A 218 12.79 2.22 23.13
C GLN A 218 11.36 1.69 23.00
N ASN A 219 10.37 2.58 23.11
CA ASN A 219 8.98 2.19 22.97
C ASN A 219 8.67 1.69 21.57
N MET A 220 9.17 2.37 20.53
CA MET A 220 8.97 1.96 19.14
C MET A 220 9.55 0.58 18.85
N THR A 221 10.77 0.30 19.32
CA THR A 221 11.42 -1.00 19.14
C THR A 221 10.61 -2.12 19.82
N LEU A 222 10.16 -1.90 21.06
CA LEU A 222 9.32 -2.85 21.78
C LEU A 222 7.97 -3.08 21.10
N ILE A 223 7.29 -2.01 20.67
CA ILE A 223 6.01 -2.11 19.96
C ILE A 223 6.18 -2.90 18.66
N ASN A 224 7.19 -2.61 17.85
CA ASN A 224 7.43 -3.37 16.61
C ASN A 224 7.77 -4.83 16.87
N TYR A 225 8.50 -5.12 17.96
CA TYR A 225 8.79 -6.49 18.36
C TYR A 225 7.51 -7.29 18.69
N TYR A 226 6.60 -6.72 19.49
CA TYR A 226 5.36 -7.40 19.88
C TYR A 226 4.22 -7.29 18.85
N ASN A 227 4.36 -6.40 17.86
CA ASN A 227 3.35 -6.12 16.83
C ASN A 227 4.02 -5.99 15.44
N PRO A 228 4.62 -7.06 14.89
CA PRO A 228 5.46 -6.98 13.69
C PRO A 228 4.74 -6.40 12.46
N GLY A 229 3.43 -6.60 12.33
CA GLY A 229 2.64 -6.06 11.22
C GLY A 229 2.30 -4.56 11.31
N VAL A 230 2.54 -3.91 12.45
CA VAL A 230 2.30 -2.47 12.64
C VAL A 230 3.37 -1.64 11.95
N ASN A 231 4.63 -2.12 12.03
CA ASN A 231 5.80 -1.51 11.40
C ASN A 231 5.89 0.01 11.64
N LEU A 232 5.86 0.44 12.92
CA LEU A 232 6.07 1.84 13.29
C LEU A 232 7.41 2.34 12.73
N ARG A 233 7.36 3.49 12.06
CA ARG A 233 8.52 4.18 11.51
C ARG A 233 8.74 5.51 12.23
N HIS A 234 9.99 5.82 12.56
CA HIS A 234 10.35 7.13 13.07
C HIS A 234 10.45 8.14 11.93
N ILE A 235 9.82 9.31 12.09
CA ILE A 235 9.95 10.45 11.17
C ILE A 235 10.62 11.61 11.94
N PRO A 236 11.93 11.84 11.75
CA PRO A 236 12.70 12.81 12.54
C PRO A 236 12.15 14.24 12.49
N SER A 237 11.74 14.70 11.30
CA SER A 237 11.24 16.06 11.09
C SER A 237 9.89 16.33 11.75
N LEU A 238 9.16 15.28 12.15
CA LEU A 238 7.91 15.39 12.92
C LEU A 238 8.12 15.07 14.40
N ASN A 239 9.31 14.59 14.80
CA ASN A 239 9.57 14.01 16.11
C ASN A 239 8.48 13.00 16.55
N ALA A 240 8.11 12.11 15.63
CA ALA A 240 6.96 11.21 15.78
C ALA A 240 7.26 9.79 15.29
N SER A 241 6.57 8.81 15.86
CA SER A 241 6.44 7.47 15.28
C SER A 241 5.16 7.41 14.45
N VAL A 242 5.20 6.79 13.28
CA VAL A 242 4.06 6.70 12.38
C VAL A 242 3.79 5.25 11.97
N MET A 243 2.54 4.83 12.10
CA MET A 243 2.02 3.59 11.50
C MET A 243 1.23 3.97 10.25
N PHE A 244 1.51 3.33 9.12
CA PHE A 244 0.73 3.48 7.90
C PHE A 244 -0.29 2.35 7.79
N VAL A 245 -1.54 2.68 7.52
CA VAL A 245 -2.66 1.74 7.49
C VAL A 245 -3.35 1.81 6.12
N PRO A 246 -3.14 0.80 5.26
CA PRO A 246 -3.76 0.72 3.93
C PRO A 246 -5.16 0.08 4.00
N ILE A 247 -6.15 0.74 3.39
CA ILE A 247 -7.54 0.29 3.31
C ILE A 247 -8.07 0.44 1.87
N ASN A 248 -8.79 -0.58 1.39
CA ASN A 248 -9.33 -0.55 0.02
C ASN A 248 -10.49 0.45 -0.10
N ARG A 249 -10.57 1.16 -1.22
CA ARG A 249 -11.64 2.10 -1.58
C ARG A 249 -12.64 1.43 -2.55
N ASP A 250 -13.91 1.78 -2.46
CA ASP A 250 -14.99 1.25 -3.30
C ASP A 250 -15.09 1.96 -4.64
N ASP A 251 -14.00 1.91 -5.39
CA ASP A 251 -13.87 2.57 -6.69
C ASP A 251 -13.13 1.72 -7.73
N PRO A 252 -13.36 0.39 -7.81
CA PRO A 252 -12.67 -0.43 -8.79
C PRO A 252 -12.97 0.07 -10.22
N PHE A 253 -11.98 -0.10 -11.10
CA PHE A 253 -12.10 0.25 -12.50
C PHE A 253 -11.29 -0.70 -13.37
N THR A 254 -11.62 -0.73 -14.66
CA THR A 254 -10.94 -1.57 -15.64
C THR A 254 -10.15 -0.70 -16.60
N LEU A 255 -8.94 -1.17 -16.95
CA LEU A 255 -8.16 -0.65 -18.07
C LEU A 255 -7.89 -1.81 -19.03
N ARG A 256 -7.88 -1.55 -20.34
CA ARG A 256 -7.36 -2.56 -21.27
C ARG A 256 -5.87 -2.72 -21.03
N TYR A 257 -5.36 -3.93 -21.17
CA TYR A 257 -3.96 -4.26 -20.95
C TYR A 257 -3.01 -3.33 -21.74
N GLN A 258 -3.37 -3.02 -22.99
CA GLN A 258 -2.61 -2.13 -23.87
C GLN A 258 -2.62 -0.64 -23.44
N ASP A 259 -3.63 -0.23 -22.67
CA ASP A 259 -3.81 1.17 -22.22
C ASP A 259 -3.15 1.42 -20.85
N ALA A 260 -2.75 0.36 -20.14
CA ALA A 260 -2.04 0.49 -18.87
C ALA A 260 -0.63 1.06 -19.14
N VAL A 261 -0.35 2.27 -18.63
CA VAL A 261 0.93 2.96 -18.85
C VAL A 261 1.90 2.80 -17.69
N TRP A 262 1.42 2.69 -16.46
CA TRP A 262 2.24 2.66 -15.25
C TRP A 262 2.11 1.34 -14.51
N ASP A 263 3.19 0.94 -13.85
CA ASP A 263 3.10 -0.09 -12.83
C ASP A 263 2.40 0.43 -11.57
N PRO A 264 1.61 -0.41 -10.89
CA PRO A 264 1.11 -0.12 -9.55
C PRO A 264 2.25 0.24 -8.59
N VAL A 265 2.04 1.25 -7.77
CA VAL A 265 3.01 1.59 -6.71
C VAL A 265 2.94 0.53 -5.62
N GLU A 266 4.12 0.03 -5.24
CA GLU A 266 4.25 -0.91 -4.13
C GLU A 266 4.06 -0.22 -2.78
N TYR A 267 3.35 -0.88 -1.87
CA TYR A 267 3.06 -0.33 -0.53
C TYR A 267 4.34 -0.01 0.27
N ASP A 268 5.33 -0.89 0.24
CA ASP A 268 6.58 -0.69 0.99
C ASP A 268 7.42 0.45 0.40
N VAL A 269 7.43 0.60 -0.93
CA VAL A 269 8.02 1.74 -1.63
C VAL A 269 7.35 3.04 -1.21
N LEU A 270 6.01 3.09 -1.26
CA LEU A 270 5.24 4.26 -0.89
C LEU A 270 5.50 4.68 0.56
N THR A 271 5.42 3.74 1.51
CA THR A 271 5.64 4.05 2.92
C THR A 271 7.06 4.53 3.21
N ASN A 272 8.08 3.96 2.57
CA ASN A 272 9.45 4.46 2.66
C ASN A 272 9.56 5.89 2.11
N TYR A 273 8.89 6.18 0.99
CA TYR A 273 8.86 7.53 0.43
C TYR A 273 8.15 8.54 1.35
N LEU A 274 7.02 8.16 1.95
CA LEU A 274 6.27 8.99 2.90
C LEU A 274 7.08 9.32 4.16
N VAL A 275 7.87 8.38 4.67
CA VAL A 275 8.80 8.60 5.80
C VAL A 275 9.87 9.62 5.45
N SER A 276 10.46 9.52 4.26
CA SER A 276 11.52 10.42 3.79
C SER A 276 10.98 11.81 3.38
N ASN A 277 9.70 11.91 3.01
CA ASN A 277 9.09 13.12 2.47
C ASN A 277 7.80 13.54 3.21
N PRO A 278 7.85 13.80 4.52
CA PRO A 278 6.65 14.14 5.29
C PRO A 278 5.95 15.40 4.81
N SER A 279 6.68 16.36 4.23
CA SER A 279 6.10 17.60 3.68
C SER A 279 5.09 17.38 2.55
N LYS A 280 5.12 16.21 1.87
CA LYS A 280 4.19 15.87 0.79
C LYS A 280 2.78 15.54 1.28
N TRP A 281 2.64 15.08 2.52
CA TRP A 281 1.36 14.59 3.07
C TRP A 281 1.01 15.20 4.44
N ARG A 282 1.96 15.84 5.11
CA ARG A 282 1.80 16.47 6.42
C ARG A 282 1.85 17.99 6.38
#